data_AF-A0A3R9THD7-F1
#
_entry.id   AF-A0A3R9THD7-F1
#
_cell.length_a   1.000
_cell.length_b   1.000
_cell.length_c   1.000
_cell.angle_alpha   90.00
_cell.angle_beta   90.00
_cell.angle_gamma   90.00
#
_symmetry.space_group_name_H-M   'P 1'
#
loop_
_entity.id
_entity.type
_entity.pdbx_description
1 polymer ?
#
loop_
_entity_poly.entity_id
_entity_poly.type
_entity_poly.pdbx_seq_one_letter_code
_entity_poly.pdbx_strand_id
1 'polypeptide(L)'
;MAARPLVPRQVNERLRALIQEAACSNAGLARRVNTVGAERGLDLRYDKTSVARWLRGQQPRGRAPGIIAEALSRKLGRTVTVDEVGMAHGRNLAAGVGLQFAPTVPGAIEQVCELWRSDVGRREFLSGSVVAASALVEPSRDWLITVPDAHVARTAGARVGVADVAAVRETTAALVDLDRRFGSGHVRPVVVHYLDSVVSGMLSGSYREAVGRQLFAAAARLTELAGYMAVDTGEPGLAQRYYIQALRLAQAAGDRGYGGYVLAASMSHLAAQLGNPREIAQLARAAQEGARGKVPPRAESMFLAAEARGHALMGDVRAFEEAAGG
;
A
#
# COMPACT_ATOMS: atom_id res chain seq x y z
N MET A 1 -25.04 11.99 14.98
CA MET A 1 -24.17 10.79 15.07
C MET A 1 -24.94 9.55 14.62
N ALA A 2 -25.07 9.33 13.31
CA ALA A 2 -25.73 8.13 12.80
C ALA A 2 -24.80 6.93 12.94
N ALA A 3 -25.22 5.91 13.68
CA ALA A 3 -24.49 4.66 13.83
C ALA A 3 -24.37 3.97 12.46
N ARG A 4 -23.13 3.70 12.05
CA ARG A 4 -22.78 2.97 10.83
C ARG A 4 -23.45 1.58 10.87
N PRO A 5 -24.08 1.08 9.78
CA PRO A 5 -24.59 -0.28 9.75
C PRO A 5 -23.42 -1.26 9.88
N LEU A 6 -23.44 -2.09 10.93
CA LEU A 6 -22.50 -3.20 11.09
C LEU A 6 -22.83 -4.23 10.00
N VAL A 7 -21.97 -4.35 8.99
CA VAL A 7 -21.99 -5.50 8.08
C VAL A 7 -21.96 -6.77 8.95
N PRO A 8 -22.94 -7.68 8.83
CA PRO A 8 -22.99 -8.86 9.67
C PRO A 8 -21.72 -9.69 9.44
N ARG A 9 -20.99 -9.97 10.53
CA ARG A 9 -19.77 -10.75 10.47
C ARG A 9 -20.10 -12.17 10.01
N GLN A 10 -19.41 -12.63 8.97
CA GLN A 10 -19.55 -14.01 8.48
C GLN A 10 -19.08 -15.01 9.54
N VAL A 11 -19.81 -16.11 9.69
CA VAL A 11 -19.50 -17.20 10.62
C VAL A 11 -18.18 -17.87 10.20
N ASN A 12 -17.30 -18.17 11.16
CA ASN A 12 -16.01 -18.82 10.88
C ASN A 12 -16.16 -20.34 10.83
N GLU A 13 -16.63 -20.84 9.69
CA GLU A 13 -16.81 -22.29 9.46
C GLU A 13 -15.49 -23.07 9.41
N ARG A 14 -14.39 -22.41 9.01
CA ARG A 14 -13.06 -23.03 8.96
C ARG A 14 -12.55 -23.39 10.35
N LEU A 15 -12.67 -22.46 11.32
CA LEU A 15 -12.39 -22.75 12.73
C LEU A 15 -13.32 -23.82 13.29
N ARG A 16 -14.61 -23.82 12.91
CA ARG A 16 -15.58 -24.83 13.37
C ARG A 16 -15.16 -26.24 12.94
N ALA A 17 -14.79 -26.40 11.68
CA ALA A 17 -14.33 -27.68 11.14
C ALA A 17 -13.09 -28.20 11.89
N LEU A 18 -12.11 -27.33 12.14
CA LEU A 18 -10.90 -27.71 12.89
C LEU A 18 -11.16 -28.07 14.35
N ILE A 19 -12.11 -27.40 15.02
CA ILE A 19 -12.51 -27.75 16.39
C ILE A 19 -13.14 -29.15 16.43
N GLN A 20 -13.96 -29.48 15.43
CA GLN A 20 -14.58 -30.79 15.26
C GLN A 20 -13.54 -31.87 14.94
N GLU A 21 -12.64 -31.63 13.99
CA GLU A 21 -11.52 -32.52 13.64
C GLU A 21 -10.63 -32.79 14.87
N ALA A 22 -10.34 -31.75 15.65
CA ALA A 22 -9.53 -31.84 16.86
C ALA A 22 -10.26 -32.50 18.05
N ALA A 23 -11.54 -32.83 17.90
CA ALA A 23 -12.41 -33.38 18.93
C ALA A 23 -12.29 -32.61 20.27
N CYS A 24 -12.29 -31.28 20.21
CA CYS A 24 -12.11 -30.43 21.40
C CYS A 24 -13.31 -29.50 21.62
N SER A 25 -13.64 -29.24 22.89
CA SER A 25 -14.68 -28.25 23.22
C SER A 25 -14.15 -26.82 23.14
N ASN A 26 -15.04 -25.82 23.06
CA ASN A 26 -14.64 -24.41 23.12
C ASN A 26 -13.81 -24.09 24.37
N ALA A 27 -14.15 -24.67 25.52
CA ALA A 27 -13.35 -24.53 26.74
C ALA A 27 -12.00 -25.28 26.65
N GLY A 28 -11.97 -26.41 25.94
CA GLY A 28 -10.74 -27.15 25.64
C GLY A 28 -9.78 -26.38 24.74
N LEU A 29 -10.28 -25.76 23.67
CA LEU A 29 -9.47 -24.91 22.79
C LEU A 29 -8.93 -23.69 23.56
N ALA A 30 -9.78 -22.97 24.29
CA ALA A 30 -9.37 -21.79 25.06
C ALA A 30 -8.20 -22.09 26.02
N ARG A 31 -8.28 -23.21 26.76
CA ARG A 31 -7.19 -23.65 27.65
C ARG A 31 -5.88 -23.89 26.89
N ARG A 32 -5.93 -24.59 25.75
CA ARG A 32 -4.74 -24.84 24.92
C ARG A 32 -4.13 -23.54 24.40
N VAL A 33 -4.96 -22.60 23.94
CA VAL A 33 -4.50 -21.28 23.46
C VAL A 33 -3.79 -20.52 24.57
N ASN A 34 -4.32 -20.52 25.79
CA ASN A 34 -3.65 -19.86 26.93
C ASN A 34 -2.34 -20.56 27.31
N THR A 35 -2.29 -21.90 27.29
CA THR A 35 -1.05 -22.66 27.53
C THR A 35 0.02 -22.31 26.50
N VAL A 36 -0.29 -22.38 25.20
CA VAL A 36 0.65 -22.02 24.14
C VAL A 36 1.03 -20.53 24.21
N GLY A 37 0.08 -19.65 24.58
CA GLY A 37 0.35 -18.24 24.81
C GLY A 37 1.39 -18.01 25.90
N ALA A 38 1.22 -18.67 27.05
CA ALA A 38 2.14 -18.56 28.18
C ALA A 38 3.56 -19.03 27.82
N GLU A 39 3.69 -20.16 27.10
CA GLU A 39 4.98 -20.65 26.59
C GLU A 39 5.67 -19.65 25.64
N ARG A 40 4.90 -18.80 24.96
CA ARG A 40 5.39 -17.76 24.05
C ARG A 40 5.53 -16.38 24.74
N GLY A 41 5.41 -16.32 26.06
CA GLY A 41 5.53 -15.10 26.86
C GLY A 41 4.35 -14.14 26.75
N LEU A 42 3.15 -14.63 26.40
CA LEU A 42 1.93 -13.84 26.26
C LEU A 42 0.96 -14.11 27.42
N ASP A 43 0.49 -13.06 28.12
CA ASP A 43 -0.61 -13.18 29.09
C ASP A 43 -1.96 -13.18 28.36
N LEU A 44 -2.40 -14.37 27.95
CA LEU A 44 -3.69 -14.58 27.29
C LEU A 44 -4.71 -15.18 28.27
N ARG A 45 -5.90 -14.58 28.33
CA ARG A 45 -6.99 -15.01 29.23
C ARG A 45 -8.26 -15.33 28.45
N TYR A 46 -8.15 -16.25 27.50
CA TYR A 46 -9.30 -16.68 26.71
C TYR A 46 -10.12 -17.76 27.41
N ASP A 47 -11.42 -17.74 27.17
CA ASP A 47 -12.41 -18.65 27.73
C ASP A 47 -13.31 -19.24 26.63
N LYS A 48 -14.28 -20.08 27.02
CA LYS A 48 -15.26 -20.65 26.07
C LYS A 48 -16.04 -19.58 25.30
N THR A 49 -16.26 -18.43 25.92
CA THR A 49 -17.01 -17.29 25.35
C THR A 49 -16.20 -16.60 24.26
N SER A 50 -14.88 -16.50 24.46
CA SER A 50 -13.92 -15.99 23.48
C SER A 50 -13.93 -16.85 22.23
N VAL A 51 -13.88 -18.18 22.36
CA VAL A 51 -13.97 -19.11 21.23
C VAL A 51 -15.33 -19.02 20.53
N ALA A 52 -16.43 -18.90 21.28
CA ALA A 52 -17.76 -18.70 20.69
C ALA A 52 -17.88 -17.37 19.92
N ARG A 53 -17.15 -16.33 20.32
CA ARG A 53 -17.03 -15.08 19.56
C ARG A 53 -16.20 -15.27 18.28
N TRP A 54 -15.13 -16.05 18.33
CA TRP A 54 -14.32 -16.39 17.15
C TRP A 54 -15.11 -17.17 16.09
N LEU A 55 -15.93 -18.11 16.52
CA LEU A 55 -16.86 -18.83 15.65
C LEU A 55 -17.90 -17.91 15.00
N ARG A 56 -18.29 -16.82 15.68
CA ARG A 56 -19.17 -15.76 15.13
C ARG A 56 -18.41 -14.70 14.31
N GLY A 57 -17.17 -14.97 13.92
CA GLY A 57 -16.38 -14.10 13.04
C GLY A 57 -15.62 -12.98 13.76
N GLN A 58 -15.63 -12.90 15.10
CA GLN A 58 -14.77 -11.95 15.81
C GLN A 58 -13.33 -12.45 15.84
N GLN A 59 -12.38 -11.68 15.31
CA GLN A 59 -10.97 -12.10 15.35
C GLN A 59 -10.23 -11.49 16.55
N PRO A 60 -9.42 -12.28 17.28
CA PRO A 60 -8.52 -11.74 18.29
C PRO A 60 -7.35 -10.99 17.62
N ARG A 61 -6.85 -9.95 18.29
CA ARG A 61 -5.80 -9.06 17.74
C ARG A 61 -4.39 -9.58 18.02
N GLY A 62 -3.39 -8.98 17.35
CA GLY A 62 -1.98 -9.23 17.57
C GLY A 62 -1.57 -10.67 17.23
N ARG A 63 -0.72 -11.27 18.07
CA ARG A 63 -0.16 -12.62 17.84
C ARG A 63 -1.16 -13.76 18.06
N ALA A 64 -2.33 -13.49 18.62
CA ALA A 64 -3.30 -14.51 19.05
C ALA A 64 -3.79 -15.46 17.94
N PRO A 65 -4.08 -15.04 16.70
CA PRO A 65 -4.42 -15.97 15.62
C PRO A 65 -3.34 -17.02 15.32
N GLY A 66 -2.06 -16.67 15.49
CA GLY A 66 -0.94 -17.61 15.36
C GLY A 66 -0.90 -18.63 16.49
N ILE A 67 -1.16 -18.18 17.72
CA ILE A 67 -1.25 -19.05 18.89
C ILE A 67 -2.43 -20.03 18.76
N ILE A 68 -3.56 -19.59 18.19
CA ILE A 68 -4.72 -20.46 17.93
C ILE A 68 -4.38 -21.55 16.91
N ALA A 69 -3.73 -21.15 15.80
CA ALA A 69 -3.27 -22.09 14.79
C ALA A 69 -2.24 -23.09 15.36
N GLU A 70 -1.30 -22.63 16.19
CA GLU A 70 -0.31 -23.49 16.86
C GLU A 70 -0.98 -24.45 17.87
N ALA A 71 -1.94 -23.98 18.67
CA ALA A 71 -2.67 -24.80 19.63
C ALA A 71 -3.47 -25.92 18.94
N LEU A 72 -4.07 -25.63 17.79
CA LEU A 72 -4.75 -26.64 16.95
C LEU A 72 -3.75 -27.57 16.28
N SER A 73 -2.62 -27.06 15.78
CA SER A 73 -1.55 -27.86 15.18
C SER A 73 -1.06 -28.94 16.14
N ARG A 74 -0.76 -28.56 17.39
CA ARG A 74 -0.31 -29.50 18.43
C ARG A 74 -1.38 -30.54 18.78
N LYS A 75 -2.67 -30.18 18.71
CA LYS A 75 -3.76 -31.11 19.01
C LYS A 75 -4.02 -32.09 17.87
N LEU A 76 -3.86 -31.65 16.63
CA LEU A 76 -4.13 -32.43 15.42
C LEU A 76 -2.91 -33.23 14.95
N GLY A 77 -1.71 -32.93 15.42
CA GLY A 77 -0.48 -33.60 15.00
C GLY A 77 -0.03 -33.24 13.58
N ARG A 78 -0.61 -32.20 12.98
CA ARG A 78 -0.23 -31.63 11.68
C ARG A 78 -0.11 -30.13 11.78
N THR A 79 0.63 -29.51 10.87
CA THR A 79 0.66 -28.05 10.77
C THR A 79 -0.73 -27.55 10.36
N VAL A 80 -1.28 -26.65 11.17
CA VAL A 80 -2.48 -25.87 10.88
C VAL A 80 -2.07 -24.42 10.74
N THR A 81 -2.35 -23.83 9.59
CA THR A 81 -2.04 -22.44 9.29
C THR A 81 -3.12 -21.49 9.78
N VAL A 82 -2.78 -20.21 9.88
CA VAL A 82 -3.72 -19.15 10.31
C VAL A 82 -4.85 -18.96 9.28
N ASP A 83 -4.56 -19.27 8.02
CA ASP A 83 -5.56 -19.31 6.95
C ASP A 83 -6.54 -20.46 7.15
N GLU A 84 -6.06 -21.68 7.42
CA GLU A 84 -6.92 -22.82 7.74
C GLU A 84 -7.84 -22.57 8.94
N VAL A 85 -7.44 -21.75 9.92
CA VAL A 85 -8.29 -21.33 11.04
C VAL A 85 -9.32 -20.25 10.65
N GLY A 86 -9.28 -19.75 9.42
CA GLY A 86 -10.14 -18.66 8.95
C GLY A 86 -9.80 -17.31 9.58
N MET A 87 -8.60 -17.15 10.12
CA MET A 87 -8.14 -15.94 10.81
C MET A 87 -6.99 -15.22 10.10
N ALA A 88 -6.68 -15.62 8.86
CA ALA A 88 -5.65 -14.96 8.05
C ALA A 88 -6.03 -13.53 7.66
N HIS A 89 -7.30 -13.13 7.73
CA HIS A 89 -7.75 -11.79 7.35
C HIS A 89 -7.10 -10.65 8.14
N GLY A 90 -6.52 -10.91 9.33
CA GLY A 90 -5.73 -9.91 10.06
C GLY A 90 -4.27 -9.77 9.62
N ARG A 91 -3.68 -10.79 8.98
CA ARG A 91 -2.28 -10.78 8.49
C ARG A 91 -2.16 -10.68 6.97
N ASN A 92 -3.11 -11.23 6.22
CA ASN A 92 -3.12 -11.21 4.75
C ASN A 92 -3.67 -9.92 4.14
N LEU A 93 -4.57 -9.18 4.83
CA LEU A 93 -4.87 -7.81 4.39
C LEU A 93 -3.62 -6.95 4.54
N ALA A 94 -3.04 -6.90 5.74
CA ALA A 94 -1.87 -6.07 6.05
C ALA A 94 -0.64 -6.36 5.17
N ALA A 95 -0.34 -7.62 4.87
CA ALA A 95 0.82 -7.95 4.04
C ALA A 95 0.71 -7.38 2.61
N GLY A 96 -0.50 -7.31 2.03
CA GLY A 96 -0.74 -6.90 0.65
C GLY A 96 -1.16 -5.44 0.45
N VAL A 97 -1.60 -4.70 1.49
CA VAL A 97 -2.17 -3.35 1.31
C VAL A 97 -1.19 -2.43 0.59
N GLY A 98 -1.61 -1.86 -0.52
CA GLY A 98 -0.81 -0.91 -1.27
C GLY A 98 0.30 -1.52 -2.12
N LEU A 99 0.47 -2.85 -2.14
CA LEU A 99 1.36 -3.54 -3.09
C LEU A 99 0.67 -3.90 -4.41
N GLN A 100 -0.65 -3.84 -4.45
CA GLN A 100 -1.42 -4.17 -5.65
C GLN A 100 -1.65 -2.94 -6.52
N PHE A 101 -1.37 -3.08 -7.82
CA PHE A 101 -1.80 -2.14 -8.83
C PHE A 101 -3.25 -2.46 -9.24
N ALA A 102 -4.23 -1.81 -8.60
CA ALA A 102 -5.63 -2.20 -8.75
C ALA A 102 -6.14 -2.06 -10.19
N PRO A 103 -6.89 -3.03 -10.75
CA PRO A 103 -7.38 -2.96 -12.13
C PRO A 103 -8.50 -1.92 -12.34
N THR A 104 -9.09 -1.40 -11.26
CA THR A 104 -10.23 -0.47 -11.33
C THR A 104 -10.02 0.75 -10.44
N VAL A 105 -10.67 1.87 -10.79
CA VAL A 105 -10.63 3.11 -10.00
C VAL A 105 -11.19 2.93 -8.58
N PRO A 106 -12.34 2.24 -8.36
CA PRO A 106 -12.82 1.97 -7.01
C PRO A 106 -11.83 1.15 -6.18
N GLY A 107 -11.20 0.12 -6.79
CA GLY A 107 -10.17 -0.67 -6.11
C GLY A 107 -8.92 0.15 -5.77
N ALA A 108 -8.52 1.08 -6.65
CA ALA A 108 -7.42 2.00 -6.38
C ALA A 108 -7.72 2.93 -5.20
N ILE A 109 -8.94 3.46 -5.10
CA ILE A 109 -9.39 4.26 -3.96
C ILE A 109 -9.35 3.43 -2.67
N GLU A 110 -9.86 2.20 -2.71
CA GLU A 110 -9.88 1.31 -1.55
C GLU A 110 -8.47 1.01 -1.05
N GLN A 111 -7.57 0.56 -1.93
CA GLN A 111 -6.18 0.23 -1.61
C GLN A 111 -5.44 1.44 -1.01
N VAL A 112 -5.58 2.61 -1.62
CA VAL A 112 -4.85 3.79 -1.15
C VAL A 112 -5.39 4.34 0.17
N CYS A 113 -6.72 4.35 0.36
CA CYS A 113 -7.32 4.77 1.63
C CYS A 113 -7.01 3.78 2.75
N GLU A 114 -6.92 2.48 2.46
CA GLU A 114 -6.49 1.48 3.44
C GLU A 114 -5.02 1.66 3.80
N LEU A 115 -4.15 1.95 2.84
CA LEU A 115 -2.73 2.24 3.08
C LEU A 115 -2.58 3.44 4.04
N TRP A 116 -3.20 4.58 3.73
CA TRP A 116 -3.08 5.79 4.55
C TRP A 116 -3.62 5.57 5.97
N ARG A 117 -4.79 4.94 6.10
CA ARG A 117 -5.38 4.62 7.41
C ARG A 117 -4.49 3.70 8.24
N SER A 118 -3.89 2.71 7.60
CA SER A 118 -2.99 1.75 8.26
C SER A 118 -1.72 2.43 8.75
N ASP A 119 -1.19 3.39 7.97
CA ASP A 119 -0.01 4.17 8.32
C ASP A 119 -0.28 5.14 9.48
N VAL A 120 -1.41 5.87 9.48
CA VAL A 120 -1.84 6.69 10.64
C VAL A 120 -1.94 5.85 11.91
N GLY A 121 -2.46 4.62 11.81
CA GLY A 121 -2.68 3.72 12.93
C GLY A 121 -1.41 3.19 13.62
N ARG A 122 -0.22 3.32 13.00
CA ARG A 122 1.13 3.00 13.52
C ARG A 122 1.29 1.71 14.35
N ARG A 123 0.45 0.68 14.19
CA ARG A 123 0.56 -0.55 14.99
C ARG A 123 0.53 -1.78 14.09
N GLU A 124 1.67 -2.46 14.02
CA GLU A 124 1.86 -3.82 13.49
C GLU A 124 1.98 -4.01 11.96
N PHE A 125 1.71 -3.00 11.13
CA PHE A 125 1.74 -3.13 9.66
C PHE A 125 3.16 -3.29 9.06
N LEU A 126 4.20 -2.74 9.70
CA LEU A 126 5.52 -2.52 9.06
C LEU A 126 6.66 -3.40 9.57
N SER A 127 6.52 -4.08 10.72
CA SER A 127 7.63 -4.81 11.35
C SER A 127 7.98 -6.15 10.68
N GLY A 128 7.45 -6.46 9.50
CA GLY A 128 7.70 -7.75 8.83
C GLY A 128 7.53 -7.77 7.31
N SER A 129 7.39 -6.63 6.64
CA SER A 129 7.27 -6.63 5.19
C SER A 129 8.64 -6.78 4.54
N VAL A 130 8.86 -7.89 3.85
CA VAL A 130 10.00 -8.07 2.94
C VAL A 130 9.91 -7.00 1.86
N VAL A 131 10.99 -6.25 1.66
CA VAL A 131 11.13 -5.30 0.55
C VAL A 131 11.89 -6.02 -0.55
N ALA A 132 11.29 -6.11 -1.73
CA ALA A 132 11.94 -6.66 -2.91
C ALA A 132 11.83 -5.65 -4.05
N ALA A 133 12.95 -5.28 -4.66
CA ALA A 133 12.94 -4.40 -5.83
C ALA A 133 12.09 -4.98 -6.98
N SER A 134 12.06 -6.31 -7.11
CA SER A 134 11.22 -7.01 -8.09
C SER A 134 9.72 -6.77 -7.92
N ALA A 135 9.25 -6.35 -6.73
CA ALA A 135 7.84 -6.00 -6.52
C ALA A 135 7.45 -4.67 -7.19
N LEU A 136 8.40 -3.93 -7.78
CA LEU A 136 8.14 -2.76 -8.63
C LEU A 136 7.93 -3.14 -10.12
N VAL A 137 8.32 -4.36 -10.52
CA VAL A 137 8.25 -4.82 -11.92
C VAL A 137 6.80 -4.97 -12.38
N GLU A 138 5.96 -5.66 -11.61
CA GLU A 138 4.57 -5.89 -12.00
C GLU A 138 3.77 -4.58 -12.10
N PRO A 139 3.80 -3.66 -11.10
CA PRO A 139 3.13 -2.36 -11.21
C PRO A 139 3.63 -1.49 -12.37
N SER A 140 4.93 -1.48 -12.65
CA SER A 140 5.49 -0.69 -13.77
C SER A 140 5.07 -1.27 -15.13
N ARG A 141 5.06 -2.59 -15.28
CA ARG A 141 4.55 -3.28 -16.46
C ARG A 141 3.06 -3.02 -16.64
N ASP A 142 2.26 -3.20 -15.60
CA ASP A 142 0.81 -3.04 -15.65
C ASP A 142 0.44 -1.60 -16.01
N TRP A 143 1.13 -0.61 -15.46
CA TRP A 143 0.98 0.79 -15.87
C TRP A 143 1.34 1.03 -17.35
N LEU A 144 2.42 0.41 -17.83
CA LEU A 144 2.87 0.57 -19.22
C LEU A 144 1.86 0.00 -20.21
N ILE A 145 1.35 -1.22 -19.97
CA ILE A 145 0.49 -1.94 -20.91
C ILE A 145 -1.00 -1.62 -20.77
N THR A 146 -1.44 -1.14 -19.60
CA THR A 146 -2.86 -0.84 -19.36
C THR A 146 -3.23 0.53 -19.90
N VAL A 147 -4.29 0.59 -20.70
CA VAL A 147 -4.86 1.85 -21.20
C VAL A 147 -5.32 2.72 -20.01
N PRO A 148 -5.17 4.06 -20.05
CA PRO A 148 -5.68 4.91 -18.98
C PRO A 148 -7.17 4.65 -18.69
N ASP A 149 -7.57 4.79 -17.42
CA ASP A 149 -8.97 4.59 -17.02
C ASP A 149 -9.88 5.48 -17.88
N ALA A 150 -10.96 4.91 -18.44
CA ALA A 150 -11.85 5.66 -19.33
C ALA A 150 -12.62 6.77 -18.60
N HIS A 151 -13.06 6.49 -17.37
CA HIS A 151 -13.81 7.42 -16.54
C HIS A 151 -13.39 7.31 -15.08
N VAL A 152 -13.33 8.45 -14.41
CA VAL A 152 -13.11 8.54 -12.96
C VAL A 152 -14.25 9.24 -12.23
N ALA A 153 -15.19 9.87 -12.94
CA ALA A 153 -16.33 10.57 -12.35
C ALA A 153 -17.12 9.70 -11.34
N ARG A 154 -17.60 10.34 -10.28
CA ARG A 154 -18.42 9.70 -9.23
C ARG A 154 -19.62 10.56 -8.89
N THR A 155 -20.76 9.92 -8.62
CA THR A 155 -22.04 10.59 -8.36
C THR A 155 -22.53 10.47 -6.91
N ALA A 156 -21.84 9.67 -6.07
CA ALA A 156 -22.22 9.43 -4.68
C ALA A 156 -21.24 10.09 -3.70
N GLY A 157 -21.74 10.57 -2.57
CA GLY A 157 -20.96 11.21 -1.50
C GLY A 157 -20.90 12.74 -1.60
N ALA A 158 -20.15 13.36 -0.68
CA ALA A 158 -20.00 14.82 -0.61
C ALA A 158 -19.44 15.37 -1.93
N ARG A 159 -19.95 16.52 -2.37
CA ARG A 159 -19.53 17.15 -3.63
C ARG A 159 -18.12 17.70 -3.49
N VAL A 160 -17.24 17.35 -4.42
CA VAL A 160 -15.88 17.86 -4.56
C VAL A 160 -15.80 18.73 -5.82
N GLY A 161 -15.29 19.95 -5.66
CA GLY A 161 -15.10 20.93 -6.70
C GLY A 161 -13.63 21.29 -6.94
N VAL A 162 -13.42 22.21 -7.88
CA VAL A 162 -12.07 22.68 -8.26
C VAL A 162 -11.36 23.36 -7.08
N ALA A 163 -12.09 24.11 -6.24
CA ALA A 163 -11.53 24.77 -5.06
C ALA A 163 -10.95 23.77 -4.05
N ASP A 164 -11.63 22.63 -3.83
CA ASP A 164 -11.13 21.60 -2.92
C ASP A 164 -9.83 20.99 -3.46
N VAL A 165 -9.75 20.75 -4.77
CA VAL A 165 -8.54 20.24 -5.42
C VAL A 165 -7.39 21.26 -5.34
N ALA A 166 -7.70 22.56 -5.49
CA ALA A 166 -6.73 23.63 -5.32
C ALA A 166 -6.15 23.63 -3.90
N ALA A 167 -7.00 23.47 -2.87
CA ALA A 167 -6.57 23.38 -1.49
C ALA A 167 -5.61 22.20 -1.24
N VAL A 168 -5.85 21.03 -1.84
CA VAL A 168 -4.92 19.88 -1.76
C VAL A 168 -3.56 20.21 -2.38
N ARG A 169 -3.55 20.89 -3.54
CA ARG A 169 -2.31 21.28 -4.24
C ARG A 169 -1.50 22.29 -3.44
N GLU A 170 -2.15 23.33 -2.92
CA GLU A 170 -1.52 24.35 -2.08
C GLU A 170 -0.99 23.76 -0.78
N THR A 171 -1.76 22.89 -0.14
CA THR A 171 -1.32 22.16 1.07
C THR A 171 -0.09 21.30 0.76
N THR A 172 -0.09 20.59 -0.38
CA THR A 172 1.07 19.79 -0.82
C THR A 172 2.30 20.67 -1.01
N ALA A 173 2.16 21.84 -1.66
CA ALA A 173 3.27 22.77 -1.85
C ALA A 173 3.83 23.30 -0.51
N ALA A 174 2.95 23.61 0.44
CA ALA A 174 3.36 24.04 1.78
C ALA A 174 4.08 22.91 2.55
N LEU A 175 3.60 21.67 2.46
CA LEU A 175 4.24 20.52 3.09
C LEU A 175 5.63 20.23 2.50
N VAL A 176 5.81 20.40 1.19
CA VAL A 176 7.12 20.29 0.53
C VAL A 176 8.09 21.37 1.02
N ASP A 177 7.62 22.61 1.21
CA ASP A 177 8.45 23.68 1.77
C ASP A 177 8.85 23.41 3.23
N LEU A 178 7.91 22.92 4.06
CA LEU A 178 8.21 22.51 5.43
C LEU A 178 9.20 21.35 5.49
N ASP A 179 9.07 20.35 4.61
CA ASP A 179 9.97 19.22 4.52
C ASP A 179 11.41 19.66 4.24
N ARG A 180 11.61 20.57 3.28
CA ARG A 180 12.94 21.13 2.98
C ARG A 180 13.56 21.88 4.15
N ARG A 181 12.75 22.44 5.07
CA ARG A 181 13.22 23.23 6.21
C ARG A 181 13.48 22.39 7.46
N PHE A 182 12.65 21.39 7.72
CA PHE A 182 12.62 20.66 9.00
C PHE A 182 12.87 19.14 8.86
N GLY A 183 12.93 18.64 7.64
CA GLY A 183 13.13 17.24 7.31
C GLY A 183 11.87 16.38 7.41
N SER A 184 11.89 15.26 6.69
CA SER A 184 10.73 14.38 6.48
C SER A 184 10.17 13.76 7.74
N GLY A 185 11.00 13.44 8.73
CA GLY A 185 10.55 12.84 9.99
C GLY A 185 9.52 13.69 10.74
N HIS A 186 9.62 15.02 10.66
CA HIS A 186 8.70 15.95 11.31
C HIS A 186 7.41 16.15 10.50
N VAL A 187 7.51 16.17 9.17
CA VAL A 187 6.39 16.56 8.29
C VAL A 187 5.53 15.38 7.86
N ARG A 188 6.12 14.18 7.73
CA ARG A 188 5.44 12.96 7.29
C ARG A 188 4.16 12.63 8.07
N PRO A 189 4.11 12.73 9.41
CA PRO A 189 2.86 12.48 10.15
C PRO A 189 1.71 13.41 9.72
N VAL A 190 2.02 14.67 9.40
CA VAL A 190 1.03 15.66 8.93
C VAL A 190 0.53 15.29 7.54
N VAL A 191 1.44 14.90 6.63
CA VAL A 191 1.11 14.45 5.27
C VAL A 191 0.16 13.25 5.31
N VAL A 192 0.53 12.21 6.05
CA VAL A 192 -0.24 10.97 6.13
C VAL A 192 -1.60 11.21 6.79
N HIS A 193 -1.66 12.06 7.82
CA HIS A 193 -2.93 12.44 8.44
C HIS A 193 -3.84 13.21 7.47
N TYR A 194 -3.31 14.14 6.68
CA TYR A 194 -4.09 14.89 5.69
C TYR A 194 -4.59 13.99 4.56
N LEU A 195 -3.77 13.03 4.11
CA LEU A 195 -4.16 11.99 3.17
C LEU A 195 -5.35 11.16 3.70
N ASP A 196 -5.24 10.60 4.91
CA ASP A 196 -6.29 9.76 5.51
C ASP A 196 -7.58 10.55 5.80
N SER A 197 -7.47 11.73 6.40
CA SER A 197 -8.63 12.48 6.92
C SER A 197 -9.34 13.34 5.88
N VAL A 198 -8.61 13.95 4.94
CA VAL A 198 -9.16 14.89 3.96
C VAL A 198 -9.25 14.24 2.59
N VAL A 199 -8.12 13.77 2.06
CA VAL A 199 -8.06 13.28 0.68
C VAL A 199 -8.88 12.00 0.49
N SER A 200 -8.90 11.08 1.46
CA SER A 200 -9.79 9.89 1.41
C SER A 200 -11.26 10.27 1.28
N GLY A 201 -11.69 11.30 2.01
CA GLY A 201 -13.06 11.80 1.99
C GLY A 201 -13.41 12.36 0.61
N MET A 202 -12.49 13.11 0.01
CA MET A 202 -12.65 13.68 -1.33
C MET A 202 -12.70 12.58 -2.41
N LEU A 203 -11.80 11.60 -2.37
CA LEU A 203 -11.79 10.48 -3.32
C LEU A 203 -13.07 9.63 -3.25
N SER A 204 -13.65 9.50 -2.06
CA SER A 204 -14.92 8.81 -1.81
C SER A 204 -16.15 9.66 -2.14
N GLY A 205 -15.97 10.94 -2.46
CA GLY A 205 -17.04 11.89 -2.77
C GLY A 205 -17.56 11.80 -4.21
N SER A 206 -18.35 12.81 -4.57
CA SER A 206 -18.91 12.99 -5.91
C SER A 206 -18.19 14.11 -6.66
N TYR A 207 -17.83 13.86 -7.92
CA TYR A 207 -17.12 14.80 -8.76
C TYR A 207 -17.33 14.46 -10.24
N ARG A 208 -17.32 15.50 -11.08
CA ARG A 208 -17.33 15.36 -12.54
C ARG A 208 -15.97 14.87 -13.03
N GLU A 209 -15.94 14.32 -14.24
CA GLU A 209 -14.74 13.74 -14.85
C GLU A 209 -13.51 14.66 -14.77
N ALA A 210 -13.65 15.91 -15.23
CA ALA A 210 -12.55 16.87 -15.22
C ALA A 210 -12.01 17.19 -13.81
N VAL A 211 -12.90 17.26 -12.80
CA VAL A 211 -12.49 17.49 -11.40
C VAL A 211 -11.85 16.23 -10.82
N GLY A 212 -12.40 15.06 -11.13
CA GLY A 212 -11.84 13.77 -10.73
C GLY A 212 -10.40 13.60 -11.21
N ARG A 213 -10.11 13.84 -12.49
CA ARG A 213 -8.73 13.76 -13.02
C ARG A 213 -7.77 14.67 -12.27
N GLN A 214 -8.20 15.90 -11.97
CA GLN A 214 -7.39 16.85 -11.20
C GLN A 214 -7.19 16.40 -9.74
N LEU A 215 -8.21 15.81 -9.11
CA LEU A 215 -8.14 15.26 -7.77
C LEU A 215 -7.17 14.07 -7.71
N PHE A 216 -7.29 13.11 -8.64
CA PHE A 216 -6.38 11.97 -8.73
C PHE A 216 -4.93 12.43 -8.96
N ALA A 217 -4.70 13.46 -9.79
CA ALA A 217 -3.37 14.03 -9.99
C ALA A 217 -2.80 14.67 -8.72
N ALA A 218 -3.63 15.40 -7.96
CA ALA A 218 -3.21 16.01 -6.69
C ALA A 218 -2.94 14.95 -5.62
N ALA A 219 -3.80 13.94 -5.52
CA ALA A 219 -3.63 12.82 -4.60
C ALA A 219 -2.37 12.00 -4.94
N ALA A 220 -2.10 11.74 -6.22
CA ALA A 220 -0.89 11.04 -6.67
C ALA A 220 0.39 11.75 -6.19
N ARG A 221 0.44 13.09 -6.31
CA ARG A 221 1.58 13.90 -5.88
C ARG A 221 1.81 13.86 -4.37
N LEU A 222 0.75 13.98 -3.60
CA LEU A 222 0.87 13.93 -2.15
C LEU A 222 1.20 12.51 -1.65
N THR A 223 0.70 11.47 -2.34
CA THR A 223 1.03 10.06 -2.07
C THR A 223 2.50 9.77 -2.37
N GLU A 224 3.02 10.29 -3.48
CA GLU A 224 4.43 10.18 -3.84
C GLU A 224 5.31 10.90 -2.81
N LEU A 225 4.93 12.09 -2.36
CA LEU A 225 5.63 12.80 -1.27
C LEU A 225 5.69 11.96 0.01
N ALA A 226 4.61 11.31 0.40
CA ALA A 226 4.61 10.42 1.57
C ALA A 226 5.54 9.21 1.40
N GLY A 227 5.69 8.71 0.16
CA GLY A 227 6.66 7.67 -0.20
C GLY A 227 8.10 8.15 -0.15
N TYR A 228 8.37 9.35 -0.67
CA TYR A 228 9.67 10.01 -0.58
C TYR A 228 10.07 10.21 0.88
N MET A 229 9.17 10.74 1.70
CA MET A 229 9.42 10.90 3.13
C MET A 229 9.64 9.57 3.85
N ALA A 230 8.99 8.48 3.41
CA ALA A 230 9.22 7.14 3.96
C ALA A 230 10.63 6.61 3.62
N VAL A 231 11.15 6.94 2.43
CA VAL A 231 12.55 6.66 2.09
C VAL A 231 13.49 7.39 3.05
N ASP A 232 13.30 8.69 3.23
CA ASP A 232 14.16 9.54 4.07
C ASP A 232 14.13 9.13 5.55
N THR A 233 13.04 8.51 6.01
CA THR A 233 12.91 7.99 7.37
C THR A 233 13.29 6.51 7.52
N GLY A 234 13.86 5.87 6.49
CA GLY A 234 14.35 4.50 6.56
C GLY A 234 13.26 3.42 6.52
N GLU A 235 12.14 3.69 5.84
CA GLU A 235 10.99 2.79 5.70
C GLU A 235 10.78 2.35 4.23
N PRO A 236 11.75 1.67 3.58
CA PRO A 236 11.71 1.37 2.14
C PRO A 236 10.51 0.50 1.71
N GLY A 237 10.02 -0.39 2.59
CA GLY A 237 8.83 -1.20 2.32
C GLY A 237 7.54 -0.39 2.31
N LEU A 238 7.50 0.71 3.07
CA LEU A 238 6.40 1.65 3.06
C LEU A 238 6.48 2.55 1.82
N ALA A 239 7.68 3.05 1.50
CA ALA A 239 7.94 3.80 0.28
C ALA A 239 7.48 3.04 -0.98
N GLN A 240 7.80 1.75 -1.06
CA GLN A 240 7.34 0.87 -2.15
C GLN A 240 5.81 0.92 -2.31
N ARG A 241 5.05 0.74 -1.23
CA ARG A 241 3.58 0.77 -1.25
C ARG A 241 3.08 2.14 -1.70
N TYR A 242 3.63 3.22 -1.16
CA TYR A 242 3.28 4.58 -1.57
C TYR A 242 3.54 4.85 -3.05
N TYR A 243 4.68 4.43 -3.59
CA TYR A 243 4.98 4.64 -5.00
C TYR A 243 4.08 3.83 -5.93
N ILE A 244 3.75 2.57 -5.58
CA ILE A 244 2.80 1.77 -6.36
C ILE A 244 1.44 2.47 -6.40
N GLN A 245 0.96 2.96 -5.26
CA GLN A 245 -0.32 3.67 -5.22
C GLN A 245 -0.26 5.04 -5.91
N ALA A 246 0.83 5.79 -5.81
CA ALA A 246 1.02 7.04 -6.54
C ALA A 246 0.97 6.82 -8.06
N LEU A 247 1.63 5.77 -8.55
CA LEU A 247 1.59 5.37 -9.97
C LEU A 247 0.16 5.04 -10.41
N ARG A 248 -0.58 4.29 -9.58
CA ARG A 248 -1.97 3.94 -9.89
C ARG A 248 -2.91 5.16 -9.90
N LEU A 249 -2.72 6.10 -8.98
CA LEU A 249 -3.46 7.36 -8.96
C LEU A 249 -3.11 8.24 -10.16
N ALA A 250 -1.85 8.27 -10.60
CA ALA A 250 -1.44 8.96 -11.82
C ALA A 250 -2.12 8.36 -13.07
N GLN A 251 -2.28 7.03 -13.14
CA GLN A 251 -3.05 6.38 -14.19
C GLN A 251 -4.52 6.80 -14.17
N ALA A 252 -5.15 6.83 -13.00
CA ALA A 252 -6.53 7.31 -12.85
C ALA A 252 -6.65 8.78 -13.27
N ALA A 253 -5.64 9.61 -13.00
CA ALA A 253 -5.58 10.99 -13.47
C ALA A 253 -5.40 11.12 -15.00
N GLY A 254 -5.01 10.05 -15.69
CA GLY A 254 -4.59 10.11 -17.10
C GLY A 254 -3.26 10.84 -17.29
N ASP A 255 -2.50 11.09 -16.22
CA ASP A 255 -1.24 11.84 -16.24
C ASP A 255 -0.07 10.89 -16.48
N ARG A 256 0.14 10.54 -17.76
CA ARG A 256 1.24 9.65 -18.17
C ARG A 256 2.61 10.25 -17.87
N GLY A 257 2.76 11.57 -17.96
CA GLY A 257 4.02 12.23 -17.63
C GLY A 257 4.37 12.10 -16.16
N TYR A 258 3.40 12.29 -15.27
CA TYR A 258 3.62 12.09 -13.84
C TYR A 258 3.81 10.61 -13.47
N GLY A 259 3.13 9.68 -14.15
CA GLY A 259 3.42 8.25 -14.00
C GLY A 259 4.87 7.91 -14.36
N GLY A 260 5.39 8.45 -15.46
CA GLY A 260 6.80 8.32 -15.82
C GLY A 260 7.74 8.94 -14.77
N TYR A 261 7.37 10.08 -14.17
CA TYR A 261 8.10 10.66 -13.04
C TYR A 261 8.17 9.71 -11.84
N VAL A 262 7.04 9.10 -11.44
CA VAL A 262 7.02 8.15 -10.31
C VAL A 262 7.94 6.95 -10.57
N LEU A 263 7.99 6.44 -11.81
CA LEU A 263 8.88 5.35 -12.20
C LEU A 263 10.36 5.78 -12.15
N ALA A 264 10.70 6.85 -12.88
CA ALA A 264 12.08 7.25 -13.13
C ALA A 264 12.74 8.02 -11.98
N ALA A 265 11.97 8.75 -11.17
CA ALA A 265 12.50 9.53 -10.05
C ALA A 265 12.34 8.77 -8.73
N SER A 266 11.16 8.24 -8.44
CA SER A 266 10.83 7.72 -7.11
C SER A 266 11.13 6.22 -6.98
N MET A 267 10.54 5.38 -7.84
CA MET A 267 10.77 3.93 -7.81
C MET A 267 12.22 3.57 -8.16
N SER A 268 12.82 4.25 -9.13
CA SER A 268 14.23 4.03 -9.49
C SER A 268 15.19 4.41 -8.35
N HIS A 269 14.88 5.47 -7.58
CA HIS A 269 15.65 5.86 -6.41
C HIS A 269 15.58 4.78 -5.32
N LEU A 270 14.38 4.24 -5.06
CA LEU A 270 14.20 3.13 -4.14
C LEU A 270 14.97 1.88 -4.61
N ALA A 271 14.92 1.55 -5.91
CA ALA A 271 15.68 0.44 -6.47
C ALA A 271 17.21 0.61 -6.29
N ALA A 272 17.72 1.84 -6.38
CA ALA A 272 19.11 2.16 -6.10
C ALA A 272 19.49 1.89 -4.64
N GLN A 273 18.66 2.32 -3.68
CA GLN A 273 18.88 2.05 -2.26
C GLN A 273 18.84 0.55 -1.91
N LEU A 274 18.06 -0.22 -2.67
CA LEU A 274 17.99 -1.67 -2.54
C LEU A 274 19.12 -2.41 -3.28
N GLY A 275 20.04 -1.70 -3.94
CA GLY A 275 21.18 -2.30 -4.65
C GLY A 275 20.80 -3.03 -5.94
N ASN A 276 19.73 -2.62 -6.63
CA ASN A 276 19.23 -3.26 -7.85
C ASN A 276 19.38 -2.34 -9.09
N PRO A 277 20.60 -2.15 -9.62
CA PRO A 277 20.86 -1.19 -10.69
C PRO A 277 20.19 -1.53 -12.02
N ARG A 278 19.94 -2.83 -12.28
CA ARG A 278 19.15 -3.29 -13.44
C ARG A 278 17.71 -2.75 -13.40
N GLU A 279 17.09 -2.76 -12.22
CA GLU A 279 15.72 -2.29 -12.02
C GLU A 279 15.63 -0.78 -12.27
N ILE A 280 16.65 -0.01 -11.89
CA ILE A 280 16.73 1.44 -12.18
C ILE A 280 16.58 1.69 -13.69
N ALA A 281 17.39 1.00 -14.51
CA ALA A 281 17.35 1.17 -15.96
C ALA A 281 16.04 0.69 -16.58
N GLN A 282 15.43 -0.38 -16.04
CA GLN A 282 14.14 -0.89 -16.53
C GLN A 282 12.99 0.07 -16.21
N LEU A 283 12.94 0.60 -14.99
CA LEU A 283 11.93 1.61 -14.60
C LEU A 283 12.06 2.89 -15.42
N ALA A 284 13.29 3.34 -15.69
CA ALA A 284 13.55 4.50 -16.53
C ALA A 284 13.11 4.29 -17.99
N ARG A 285 13.36 3.11 -18.57
CA ARG A 285 12.84 2.76 -19.90
C ARG A 285 11.31 2.68 -19.94
N ALA A 286 10.70 2.09 -18.92
CA ALA A 286 9.24 2.05 -18.80
C ALA A 286 8.64 3.48 -18.72
N ALA A 287 9.31 4.40 -18.04
CA ALA A 287 8.93 5.81 -18.00
C ALA A 287 8.99 6.47 -19.39
N GLN A 288 10.08 6.25 -20.14
CA GLN A 288 10.23 6.78 -21.50
C GLN A 288 9.14 6.28 -22.44
N GLU A 289 8.91 4.97 -22.49
CA GLU A 289 7.91 4.39 -23.37
C GLU A 289 6.48 4.79 -22.98
N GLY A 290 6.16 4.72 -21.69
CA GLY A 290 4.80 5.00 -21.21
C GLY A 290 4.42 6.49 -21.23
N ALA A 291 5.40 7.39 -21.27
CA ALA A 291 5.18 8.83 -21.35
C ALA A 291 5.57 9.44 -22.71
N ARG A 292 5.94 8.62 -23.70
CA ARG A 292 6.43 9.06 -25.01
C ARG A 292 5.50 10.07 -25.67
N GLY A 293 6.03 11.24 -26.04
CA GLY A 293 5.27 12.33 -26.68
C GLY A 293 4.23 12.99 -25.78
N LYS A 294 4.26 12.74 -24.47
CA LYS A 294 3.34 13.32 -23.46
C LYS A 294 4.06 14.13 -22.39
N VAL A 295 5.38 14.32 -22.52
CA VAL A 295 6.22 15.01 -21.53
C VAL A 295 7.05 16.11 -22.19
N PRO A 296 7.40 17.17 -21.44
CA PRO A 296 8.36 18.17 -21.93
C PRO A 296 9.79 17.60 -21.96
N PRO A 297 10.70 18.20 -22.76
CA PRO A 297 12.08 17.72 -22.88
C PRO A 297 12.82 17.57 -21.54
N ARG A 298 12.55 18.44 -20.57
CA ARG A 298 13.13 18.35 -19.22
C ARG A 298 12.81 17.02 -18.53
N ALA A 299 11.60 16.51 -18.69
CA ALA A 299 11.21 15.23 -18.10
C ALA A 299 11.80 14.06 -18.89
N GLU A 300 11.89 14.16 -20.23
CA GLU A 300 12.59 13.17 -21.07
C GLU A 300 14.06 13.05 -20.66
N SER A 301 14.77 14.17 -20.50
CA SER A 301 16.16 14.18 -20.03
C SER A 301 16.32 13.56 -18.63
N MET A 302 15.34 13.76 -17.75
CA MET A 302 15.36 13.14 -16.42
C MET A 302 15.21 11.61 -16.51
N PHE A 303 14.37 11.11 -17.42
CA PHE A 303 14.21 9.67 -17.63
C PHE A 303 15.49 9.05 -18.20
N LEU A 304 16.09 9.69 -19.21
CA LEU A 304 17.39 9.29 -19.78
C LEU A 304 18.51 9.28 -18.72
N ALA A 305 18.60 10.33 -17.91
CA ALA A 305 19.58 10.39 -16.83
C ALA A 305 19.39 9.28 -15.77
N ALA A 306 18.15 8.85 -15.53
CA ALA A 306 17.88 7.71 -14.65
C ALA A 306 18.30 6.38 -15.28
N GLU A 307 18.08 6.20 -16.59
CA GLU A 307 18.55 5.02 -17.33
C GLU A 307 20.07 4.94 -17.33
N ALA A 308 20.74 6.04 -17.68
CA ALA A 308 22.19 6.16 -17.66
C ALA A 308 22.76 5.81 -16.28
N ARG A 309 22.19 6.36 -15.19
CA ARG A 309 22.59 5.98 -13.82
C ARG A 309 22.49 4.48 -13.56
N GLY A 310 21.43 3.82 -14.03
CA GLY A 310 21.30 2.36 -13.92
C GLY A 310 22.43 1.62 -14.63
N HIS A 311 22.77 2.03 -15.86
CA HIS A 311 23.88 1.45 -16.62
C HIS A 311 25.25 1.70 -16.01
N ALA A 312 25.51 2.92 -15.52
CA ALA A 312 26.74 3.27 -14.81
C ALA A 312 26.95 2.38 -13.57
N LEU A 313 25.90 2.16 -12.77
CA LEU A 313 25.97 1.30 -11.59
C LEU A 313 26.15 -0.19 -11.92
N MET A 314 25.80 -0.63 -13.14
CA MET A 314 26.10 -1.97 -13.63
C MET A 314 27.51 -2.11 -14.23
N GLY A 315 28.23 -1.00 -14.43
CA GLY A 315 29.51 -0.97 -15.14
C GLY A 315 29.37 -1.09 -16.67
N ASP A 316 28.18 -0.89 -17.22
CA ASP A 316 27.93 -0.95 -18.66
C ASP A 316 28.17 0.43 -19.29
N VAL A 317 29.44 0.70 -19.62
CA VAL A 317 29.88 2.01 -20.15
C VAL A 317 29.19 2.33 -21.48
N ARG A 318 29.05 1.35 -22.37
CA ARG A 318 28.44 1.58 -23.69
C ARG A 318 26.97 1.96 -23.55
N ALA A 319 26.20 1.22 -22.77
CA ALA A 319 24.79 1.53 -22.57
C ALA A 319 24.58 2.81 -21.74
N PHE A 320 25.54 3.17 -20.87
CA PHE A 320 25.56 4.48 -20.22
C PHE A 320 25.71 5.61 -21.23
N GLU A 321 26.68 5.53 -22.15
CA GLU A 321 26.91 6.56 -23.18
C GLU A 321 25.69 6.70 -24.11
N GLU A 322 25.11 5.57 -24.54
CA GLU A 322 23.89 5.56 -25.35
C GLU A 322 22.71 6.25 -24.64
N ALA A 323 22.53 6.01 -23.34
CA ALA A 323 21.44 6.58 -22.56
C ALA A 323 21.70 8.03 -22.09
N ALA A 324 22.95 8.40 -21.81
CA ALA A 324 23.34 9.75 -21.41
C ALA A 324 23.35 10.73 -22.59
N GLY A 325 23.34 10.20 -23.81
CA GLY A 325 23.39 10.94 -25.06
C GLY A 325 24.77 10.81 -25.71
N GLY A 326 24.81 10.06 -26.81
CA GLY A 326 25.61 10.47 -27.97
C GLY A 326 25.01 11.69 -28.65
#